data_AF-A0A9W9E0R2-F1
#
_entry.id   AF-A0A9W9E0R2-F1
#
_cell.length_a   1.000
_cell.length_b   1.000
_cell.length_c   1.000
_cell.angle_alpha   90.00
_cell.angle_beta   90.00
_cell.angle_gamma   90.00
#
_symmetry.space_group_name_H-M   'P 1'
#
loop_
_entity.id
_entity.type
_entity.pdbx_description
1 polymer ?
#
loop_
_entity_poly.entity_id
_entity_poly.type
_entity_poly.pdbx_seq_one_letter_code
_entity_poly.pdbx_strand_id
1 'polypeptide(L)'
;MSHLMDVLASLANSENNVAAGLGEVLQAFVAGSYPSPGPILIEFGHRTMALGRKRMSTMTGRNAFLYVKGKFGLLNASTPLFLQAVITGRADGAFLEIDLDAWEEIVPYIEKLRIIT
;
A
#
# COMPACT_ATOMS: atom_id res chain seq x y z
N MET A 1 -12.44 -0.99 18.91
CA MET A 1 -11.24 -0.47 18.24
C MET A 1 -10.99 1.01 18.58
N SER A 2 -12.03 1.85 18.67
CA SER A 2 -11.91 3.25 19.13
C SER A 2 -11.24 3.39 20.52
N HIS A 3 -11.70 2.64 21.52
CA HIS A 3 -11.20 2.73 22.89
C HIS A 3 -9.70 2.38 23.04
N LEU A 4 -9.14 1.53 22.17
CA LEU A 4 -7.71 1.23 22.18
C LEU A 4 -6.90 2.44 21.71
N MET A 5 -7.34 3.09 20.64
CA MET A 5 -6.68 4.29 20.09
C MET A 5 -6.74 5.45 21.07
N ASP A 6 -7.85 5.60 21.80
CA ASP A 6 -8.01 6.64 22.83
C ASP A 6 -7.03 6.43 24.00
N VAL A 7 -6.82 5.17 24.41
CA VAL A 7 -5.85 4.81 25.46
C VAL A 7 -4.41 4.99 24.97
N LEU A 8 -4.10 4.63 23.74
CA LEU A 8 -2.77 4.86 23.16
C LEU A 8 -2.47 6.35 23.00
N ALA A 9 -3.46 7.16 22.64
CA ALA A 9 -3.35 8.61 22.57
C ALA A 9 -3.15 9.24 23.95
N SER A 10 -3.81 8.74 25.00
CA SER A 10 -3.61 9.25 26.37
C SER A 10 -2.24 8.86 26.94
N LEU A 11 -1.74 7.66 26.61
CA LEU A 11 -0.38 7.24 26.95
C LEU A 11 0.68 8.09 26.26
N ALA A 12 0.56 8.31 24.95
CA ALA A 12 1.51 9.11 24.17
C ALA A 12 1.59 10.57 24.63
N ASN A 13 0.49 11.14 25.14
CA ASN A 13 0.44 12.50 25.67
C ASN A 13 0.66 12.57 27.20
N SER A 14 1.15 11.49 27.83
CA SER A 14 1.39 11.49 29.27
C SER A 14 2.55 12.39 29.65
N GLU A 15 2.43 13.12 30.76
CA GLU A 15 3.54 13.89 31.36
C GLU A 15 4.69 12.99 31.87
N ASN A 16 4.45 11.67 31.96
CA ASN A 16 5.50 10.70 32.27
C ASN A 16 6.21 10.26 30.98
N ASN A 17 7.49 10.64 30.86
CA ASN A 17 8.33 10.34 29.69
C ASN A 17 8.37 8.84 29.30
N VAL A 18 8.27 7.92 30.27
CA VAL A 18 8.25 6.47 29.98
C VAL A 18 6.91 6.06 29.39
N ALA A 19 5.80 6.58 29.93
CA ALA A 19 4.46 6.30 29.43
C ALA A 19 4.24 6.92 28.03
N ALA A 20 4.73 8.14 27.81
CA ALA A 20 4.75 8.80 26.50
C ALA A 20 5.51 7.97 25.46
N GLY A 21 6.75 7.56 25.79
CA GLY A 21 7.56 6.74 24.89
C GLY A 21 6.92 5.39 24.56
N LEU A 22 6.30 4.72 25.53
CA LEU A 22 5.56 3.47 25.28
C LEU A 22 4.32 3.70 24.40
N GLY A 23 3.60 4.80 24.63
CA GLY A 23 2.45 5.21 23.81
C GLY A 23 2.83 5.43 22.35
N GLU A 24 3.90 6.18 22.10
CA GLU A 24 4.41 6.45 20.74
C GLU A 24 4.82 5.16 20.01
N VAL A 25 5.56 4.27 20.69
CA VAL A 25 6.00 2.98 20.10
C VAL A 25 4.80 2.10 19.78
N LEU A 26 3.80 2.03 20.67
CA LEU A 26 2.60 1.24 20.43
C LEU A 26 1.72 1.83 19.33
N GLN A 27 1.62 3.16 19.23
CA GLN A 27 0.92 3.81 18.11
C GLN A 27 1.60 3.50 16.77
N ALA A 28 2.93 3.59 16.70
CA ALA A 28 3.68 3.25 15.51
C ALA A 28 3.51 1.76 15.13
N PHE A 29 3.53 0.86 16.12
CA PHE A 29 3.29 -0.56 15.92
C PHE A 29 1.89 -0.84 15.36
N VAL A 30 0.85 -0.24 15.95
CA VAL A 30 -0.54 -0.37 15.51
C VAL A 30 -0.74 0.21 14.12
N ALA A 31 -0.16 1.38 13.82
CA ALA A 31 -0.20 1.97 12.49
C ALA A 31 0.49 1.09 11.42
N GLY A 32 1.58 0.42 11.77
CA GLY A 32 2.26 -0.54 10.89
C GLY A 32 1.58 -1.92 10.78
N SER A 33 0.65 -2.24 11.69
CA SER A 33 0.00 -3.56 11.76
C SER A 33 -1.22 -3.70 10.84
N TYR A 34 -1.73 -2.61 10.26
CA TYR A 34 -2.91 -2.67 9.40
C TYR A 34 -2.57 -2.45 7.93
N PRO A 35 -3.02 -3.34 7.03
CA PRO A 35 -2.95 -3.09 5.60
C PRO A 35 -3.71 -1.80 5.27
N SER A 36 -3.10 -0.94 4.45
CA SER A 36 -3.60 0.40 4.14
C SER A 36 -5.09 0.36 3.74
N PRO A 37 -6.01 0.97 4.50
CA PRO A 37 -7.45 0.84 4.26
C PRO A 37 -7.92 1.61 3.01
N GLY A 38 -7.04 2.42 2.41
CA GLY A 38 -7.33 3.24 1.24
C GLY A 38 -7.26 2.50 -0.11
N PRO A 39 -7.77 3.13 -1.18
CA PRO A 39 -7.57 2.63 -2.54
C PRO A 39 -6.08 2.62 -2.90
N ILE A 40 -5.71 1.76 -3.85
CA ILE A 40 -4.35 1.73 -4.40
C ILE A 40 -4.26 2.80 -5.48
N LEU A 41 -3.30 3.71 -5.33
CA LEU A 41 -3.01 4.74 -6.35
C LEU A 41 -2.09 4.14 -7.41
N ILE A 42 -2.47 4.21 -8.68
CA ILE A 42 -1.65 3.74 -9.80
C ILE A 42 -1.22 4.91 -10.67
N GLU A 43 0.08 4.97 -10.96
CA GLU A 43 0.72 6.01 -11.77
C GLU A 43 1.25 5.44 -13.09
N PHE A 44 1.03 6.18 -14.18
CA PHE A 44 1.70 5.95 -15.46
C PHE A 44 1.83 7.28 -16.21
N GLY A 45 3.07 7.72 -16.46
CA GLY A 45 3.35 9.03 -17.04
C GLY A 45 2.70 10.16 -16.22
N HIS A 46 1.84 10.96 -16.85
CA HIS A 46 1.11 12.05 -16.20
C HIS A 46 -0.27 11.64 -15.65
N ARG A 47 -0.66 10.37 -15.74
CA ARG A 47 -1.96 9.89 -15.30
C ARG A 47 -1.85 9.14 -13.98
N THR A 48 -2.73 9.49 -13.05
CA THR A 48 -2.92 8.80 -11.78
C THR A 48 -4.36 8.32 -11.66
N MET A 49 -4.57 7.08 -11.20
CA MET A 49 -5.89 6.50 -10.99
C MET A 49 -5.95 5.78 -9.65
N ALA A 50 -7.02 5.99 -8.89
CA ALA A 50 -7.31 5.22 -7.68
C ALA A 50 -8.11 3.96 -8.04
N LEU A 51 -7.61 2.77 -7.65
CA LEU A 51 -8.33 1.51 -7.77
C LEU A 51 -8.67 0.93 -6.40
N GLY A 52 -9.87 0.38 -6.28
CA GLY A 52 -10.31 -0.24 -5.03
C GLY A 52 -9.48 -1.47 -4.68
N ARG A 53 -8.83 -1.46 -3.51
CA ARG A 53 -7.98 -2.56 -3.03
C ARG A 53 -8.71 -3.91 -3.02
N LYS A 54 -9.96 -3.94 -2.55
CA LYS A 54 -10.80 -5.16 -2.53
C LYS A 54 -10.96 -5.80 -3.92
N ARG A 55 -11.03 -4.99 -4.98
CA ARG A 55 -11.10 -5.51 -6.35
C ARG A 55 -9.75 -6.11 -6.76
N MET A 56 -8.65 -5.42 -6.46
CA MET A 56 -7.31 -5.88 -6.76
C MET A 56 -6.95 -7.18 -6.02
N SER A 57 -7.43 -7.35 -4.79
CA SER A 57 -7.21 -8.56 -3.98
C SER A 57 -8.03 -9.78 -4.44
N THR A 58 -9.05 -9.58 -5.28
CA THR A 58 -9.85 -10.68 -5.86
C THR A 58 -9.31 -11.19 -7.19
N MET A 59 -8.22 -10.61 -7.69
CA MET A 59 -7.60 -10.96 -8.97
C MET A 59 -6.25 -11.61 -8.72
N THR A 60 -5.87 -12.55 -9.58
CA THR A 60 -4.48 -13.03 -9.69
C THR A 60 -3.59 -11.90 -10.22
N GLY A 61 -2.28 -11.95 -9.98
CA GLY A 61 -1.36 -10.89 -10.43
C GLY A 61 -1.40 -10.64 -11.94
N ARG A 62 -1.51 -11.70 -12.75
CA ARG A 62 -1.67 -11.58 -14.21
C ARG A 62 -2.96 -10.84 -14.61
N ASN A 63 -4.08 -11.17 -13.97
CA ASN A 63 -5.37 -10.52 -14.24
C ASN A 63 -5.38 -9.07 -13.76
N ALA A 64 -4.80 -8.79 -12.59
CA ALA A 64 -4.60 -7.45 -12.09
C ALA A 64 -3.76 -6.61 -13.04
N PHE A 65 -2.66 -7.16 -13.56
CA PHE A 65 -1.80 -6.45 -14.50
C PHE A 65 -2.51 -6.17 -15.83
N LEU A 66 -3.23 -7.14 -16.40
CA LEU A 66 -4.05 -6.94 -17.60
C LEU A 66 -5.16 -5.90 -17.37
N TYR A 67 -5.82 -5.93 -16.21
CA TYR A 67 -6.84 -4.96 -15.83
C TYR A 67 -6.26 -3.54 -15.79
N VAL A 68 -5.11 -3.37 -15.14
CA VAL A 68 -4.38 -2.10 -15.07
C VAL A 68 -3.98 -1.63 -16.47
N LYS A 69 -3.36 -2.49 -17.29
CA LYS A 69 -3.03 -2.16 -18.70
C LYS A 69 -4.26 -1.69 -19.47
N GLY A 70 -5.40 -2.36 -19.32
CA GLY A 70 -6.67 -1.95 -19.93
C GLY A 70 -7.12 -0.55 -19.52
N LYS A 71 -7.00 -0.19 -18.23
CA LYS A 71 -7.37 1.15 -17.72
C LYS A 71 -6.48 2.28 -18.24
N PHE A 72 -5.23 1.97 -18.56
CA PHE A 72 -4.26 2.93 -19.07
C PHE A 72 -4.11 2.90 -20.60
N GLY A 73 -4.86 2.04 -21.32
CA GLY A 73 -4.79 1.94 -22.78
C GLY A 73 -3.51 1.25 -23.28
N LEU A 74 -2.89 0.42 -22.44
CA LEU A 74 -1.57 -0.20 -22.66
C LEU A 74 -1.66 -1.66 -23.11
N LEU A 75 -2.83 -2.15 -23.51
CA LEU A 75 -2.99 -3.55 -23.95
C LEU A 75 -2.10 -3.88 -25.16
N ASN A 76 -1.96 -2.93 -26.07
CA ASN A 76 -1.18 -3.06 -27.31
C ASN A 76 0.21 -2.40 -27.22
N ALA A 77 0.75 -2.21 -26.00
CA ALA A 77 2.08 -1.64 -25.84
C ALA A 77 3.12 -2.52 -26.55
N SER A 78 3.96 -1.90 -27.38
CA SER A 78 5.03 -2.57 -28.13
C SER A 78 6.29 -2.81 -27.31
N THR A 79 6.39 -2.17 -26.14
CA THR A 79 7.48 -2.34 -25.18
C THR A 79 7.04 -3.26 -24.04
N PRO A 80 8.00 -3.96 -23.40
CA PRO A 80 7.76 -4.60 -22.12
C PRO A 80 7.18 -3.59 -21.11
N LEU A 81 6.39 -4.09 -20.17
CA LEU A 81 5.82 -3.30 -19.09
C LEU A 81 5.99 -4.06 -17.79
N PHE A 82 6.36 -3.36 -16.73
CA PHE A 82 6.53 -3.93 -15.39
C PHE A 82 5.71 -3.12 -14.38
N LEU A 83 5.39 -3.76 -13.26
CA LEU A 83 4.75 -3.10 -12.12
C LEU A 83 5.77 -2.89 -11.02
N GLN A 84 5.80 -1.68 -10.50
CA GLN A 84 6.47 -1.37 -9.25
C GLN A 84 5.45 -0.94 -8.20
N ALA A 85 5.69 -1.26 -6.93
CA ALA A 85 4.88 -0.79 -5.82
C ALA A 85 5.71 -0.15 -4.72
N VAL A 86 5.07 0.74 -3.98
CA VAL A 86 5.49 1.15 -2.63
C VAL A 86 4.72 0.30 -1.64
N ILE A 87 5.43 -0.34 -0.71
CA ILE A 87 4.87 -1.28 0.27
C ILE A 87 4.82 -0.61 1.64
N THR A 88 3.66 -0.70 2.32
CA THR A 88 3.46 -0.22 3.69
C THR A 88 4.48 -0.83 4.64
N GLY A 89 4.98 -0.03 5.58
CA GLY A 89 5.95 -0.47 6.59
C GLY A 89 7.40 -0.41 6.12
N ARG A 90 7.66 -0.07 4.85
CA ARG A 90 9.02 0.19 4.36
C ARG A 90 9.35 1.69 4.51
N ALA A 91 10.38 1.99 5.29
CA ALA A 91 10.73 3.36 5.69
C ALA A 91 11.23 4.25 4.53
N ASP A 92 11.69 3.67 3.43
CA ASP A 92 12.28 4.41 2.30
C ASP A 92 11.25 4.92 1.28
N GLY A 93 10.00 4.45 1.35
CA GLY A 93 8.97 4.78 0.36
C GLY A 93 9.37 4.42 -1.08
N ALA A 94 10.33 3.51 -1.26
CA ALA A 94 10.90 3.21 -2.55
C ALA A 94 9.97 2.33 -3.39
N PHE A 95 10.00 2.53 -4.70
CA PHE A 95 9.33 1.66 -5.65
C PHE A 95 10.14 0.38 -5.85
N LEU A 96 9.47 -0.77 -5.76
CA LEU A 96 10.04 -2.10 -5.94
C LEU A 96 9.28 -2.83 -7.02
N GLU A 97 9.99 -3.56 -7.88
CA GLU A 97 9.34 -4.43 -8.85
C GLU A 97 8.54 -5.53 -8.16
N ILE A 98 7.36 -5.81 -8.69
CA ILE A 98 6.41 -6.76 -8.09
C ILE A 98 6.45 -8.07 -8.87
N ASP A 99 6.69 -9.16 -8.13
CA ASP A 99 6.44 -10.50 -8.61
C ASP A 99 4.92 -10.75 -8.67
N LEU A 100 4.41 -10.98 -9.88
CA LEU A 100 2.99 -11.23 -10.12
C LEU A 100 2.52 -12.58 -9.54
N ASP A 101 3.43 -13.51 -9.29
CA ASP A 101 3.09 -14.80 -8.67
C ASP A 101 2.91 -14.68 -7.15
N ALA A 102 3.43 -13.60 -6.53
CA ALA A 102 3.25 -13.27 -5.11
C ALA A 102 2.14 -12.24 -4.86
N TRP A 103 1.29 -11.98 -5.87
CA TRP A 103 0.32 -10.88 -5.84
C TRP A 103 -0.67 -10.95 -4.68
N GLU A 104 -1.25 -12.12 -4.39
CA GLU A 104 -2.25 -12.25 -3.32
C GLU A 104 -1.67 -11.89 -1.93
N GLU A 105 -0.39 -12.17 -1.72
CA GLU A 105 0.32 -11.85 -0.48
C GLU A 105 0.64 -10.34 -0.39
N ILE A 106 1.02 -9.72 -1.50
CA ILE A 106 1.55 -8.35 -1.52
C ILE A 106 0.43 -7.29 -1.55
N VAL A 107 -0.67 -7.54 -2.27
CA VAL A 107 -1.76 -6.55 -2.46
C VAL A 107 -2.24 -5.84 -1.20
N PRO A 108 -2.45 -6.52 -0.06
CA PRO A 108 -2.88 -5.85 1.17
C PRO A 108 -1.94 -4.72 1.60
N TYR A 109 -0.65 -4.83 1.27
CA TYR A 109 0.41 -3.91 1.71
C TYR A 109 0.79 -2.87 0.64
N ILE A 110 0.21 -2.91 -0.55
CA ILE A 110 0.53 -1.95 -1.62
C ILE A 110 -0.07 -0.57 -1.30
N GLU A 111 0.75 0.48 -1.20
CA GLU A 111 0.24 1.86 -1.06
C GLU A 111 0.06 2.54 -2.41
N LYS A 112 1.09 2.44 -3.24
CA LYS A 112 1.15 3.01 -4.58
C LYS A 112 1.66 1.96 -5.55
N LEU A 113 1.18 2.03 -6.77
CA LEU A 113 1.63 1.25 -7.92
C LEU A 113 2.09 2.18 -9.02
N ARG A 114 3.06 1.74 -9.79
CA ARG A 114 3.52 2.43 -11.00
C ARG A 114 3.73 1.42 -12.10
N ILE A 115 3.32 1.78 -13.30
CA ILE A 115 3.66 1.03 -14.52
C ILE A 115 4.95 1.66 -15.06
N ILE A 116 5.94 0.82 -15.35
CA ILE A 116 7.18 1.23 -16.02
C ILE A 116 7.34 0.46 -17.34
N THR A 117 8.10 1.03 -18.27
CA THR A 117 8.47 0.44 -19.56
C THR A 117 9.89 -0.08 -19.54
#